data_AF-A0A2H0LXJ4-F1
#
_entry.id   AF-A0A2H0LXJ4-F1
#
_cell.length_a   1.000
_cell.length_b   1.000
_cell.length_c   1.000
_cell.angle_alpha   90.00
_cell.angle_beta   90.00
_cell.angle_gamma   90.00
#
_symmetry.space_group_name_H-M   'P 1'
#
loop_
_entity.id
_entity.type
_entity.pdbx_description
1 polymer ?
#
loop_
_entity_poly.entity_id
_entity_poly.type
_entity_poly.pdbx_seq_one_letter_code
_entity_poly.pdbx_strand_id
1 'polypeptide(L)'
;MLIKNEAFASLVGQLHDEHIFIVNGLEEAWKIGIDSDKGKAKLLSLKTKLFEHLDKEDRVFYPMLKSAAKDDSRIDEALDVFGRGLGEISKSCKDFFSRYPQPCQAKNCDKDFQDIFSLLKQRMRKEELVLFNVCK
;
A
#
# COMPACT_ATOMS: atom_id res chain seq x y z
N MET A 1 12.44 -5.74 -28.68
CA MET A 1 13.41 -5.39 -27.61
C MET A 1 12.75 -4.27 -26.82
N LEU A 2 12.11 -4.61 -25.69
CA LEU A 2 11.33 -3.67 -24.89
C LEU A 2 12.27 -2.58 -24.38
N ILE A 3 11.97 -1.34 -24.75
CA ILE A 3 12.54 -0.18 -24.08
C ILE A 3 12.25 -0.37 -22.60
N LYS A 4 13.30 -0.55 -21.80
CA LYS A 4 13.24 -0.37 -20.35
C LYS A 4 12.61 1.00 -20.14
N ASN A 5 11.33 1.02 -19.80
CA ASN A 5 10.63 2.27 -19.61
C ASN A 5 11.16 2.84 -18.29
N GLU A 6 12.14 3.73 -18.37
CA GLU A 6 12.80 4.34 -17.21
C GLU A 6 11.79 4.95 -16.23
N ALA A 7 10.64 5.42 -16.74
CA ALA A 7 9.54 5.89 -15.91
C ALA A 7 8.93 4.77 -15.05
N PHE A 8 8.83 3.54 -15.58
CA PHE A 8 8.34 2.37 -14.84
C PHE A 8 9.31 1.95 -13.74
N ALA A 9 10.60 1.89 -14.05
CA ALA A 9 11.64 1.55 -13.07
C ALA A 9 11.74 2.61 -11.95
N SER A 10 11.65 3.89 -12.32
CA SER A 10 11.62 5.00 -11.35
C SER A 10 10.38 4.94 -10.47
N LEU A 11 9.20 4.71 -11.03
CA LEU A 11 7.95 4.60 -10.27
C LEU A 11 7.98 3.40 -9.31
N VAL A 12 8.44 2.24 -9.77
CA VAL A 12 8.61 1.05 -8.92
C VAL A 12 9.57 1.30 -7.77
N GLY A 13 10.69 1.99 -8.01
CA GLY A 13 11.63 2.39 -6.96
C GLY A 13 10.97 3.28 -5.91
N GLN A 14 10.23 4.30 -6.35
CA GLN A 14 9.50 5.20 -5.45
C GLN A 14 8.45 4.46 -4.61
N LEU A 15 7.66 3.58 -5.22
CA LEU A 15 6.63 2.82 -4.50
C LEU A 15 7.26 1.89 -3.46
N HIS A 16 8.39 1.25 -3.79
CA HIS A 16 9.10 0.40 -2.85
C HIS A 16 9.66 1.18 -1.65
N ASP A 17 10.26 2.35 -1.89
CA ASP A 17 10.74 3.23 -0.80
C ASP A 17 9.58 3.70 0.09
N GLU A 18 8.41 3.99 -0.50
CA GLU A 18 7.18 4.31 0.22
C GLU A 18 6.68 3.13 1.07
N HIS A 19 6.71 1.90 0.56
CA HIS A 19 6.36 0.71 1.34
C HIS A 19 7.23 0.58 2.59
N ILE A 20 8.55 0.71 2.44
CA ILE A 20 9.51 0.62 3.55
C ILE A 20 9.16 1.69 4.60
N PHE A 21 8.95 2.93 4.16
CA PHE A 21 8.59 4.03 5.06
C PHE A 21 7.28 3.78 5.81
N ILE A 22 6.23 3.38 5.09
CA ILE A 22 4.89 3.15 5.66
C ILE A 22 4.92 1.98 6.64
N VAL A 23 5.49 0.83 6.25
CA VAL A 23 5.54 -0.36 7.09
C VAL A 23 6.32 -0.08 8.36
N ASN A 24 7.53 0.48 8.26
CA ASN A 24 8.33 0.83 9.43
C ASN A 24 7.61 1.82 10.35
N GLY A 25 6.95 2.82 9.77
CA GLY A 25 6.19 3.80 10.54
C GLY A 25 5.02 3.18 11.31
N LEU A 26 4.26 2.28 10.67
CA LEU A 26 3.13 1.60 11.30
C LEU A 26 3.59 0.62 12.38
N GLU A 27 4.72 -0.08 12.19
CA GLU A 27 5.32 -0.91 13.23
C GLU A 27 5.80 -0.09 14.43
N GLU A 28 6.40 1.07 14.18
CA GLU A 28 6.81 1.99 15.24
C GLU A 28 5.61 2.51 16.03
N ALA A 29 4.53 2.92 15.33
CA ALA A 29 3.29 3.35 15.97
C ALA A 29 2.70 2.23 16.85
N TRP A 30 2.71 0.99 16.35
CA TRP A 30 2.29 -0.19 17.11
C TRP A 30 3.14 -0.40 18.37
N LYS A 31 4.47 -0.36 18.24
CA LYS A 31 5.41 -0.53 19.37
C LYS A 31 5.27 0.55 20.44
N ILE A 32 4.97 1.79 20.02
CA ILE A 32 4.72 2.91 20.94
C ILE A 32 3.38 2.76 21.67
N GLY A 33 2.43 2.00 21.11
CA GLY A 33 1.05 1.92 21.56
C GLY A 33 0.19 2.93 20.79
N ILE A 34 -0.70 2.43 19.93
CA ILE A 34 -1.54 3.25 19.04
C ILE A 34 -2.65 4.02 19.77
N ASP A 35 -2.86 3.71 21.04
CA ASP A 35 -3.76 4.39 21.98
C ASP A 35 -3.06 5.50 22.78
N SER A 36 -1.72 5.55 22.78
CA SER A 36 -0.91 6.60 23.42
C SER A 36 -0.81 7.86 22.56
N ASP A 37 -0.80 9.06 23.14
CA ASP A 37 -0.75 10.31 22.37
C ASP A 37 0.40 10.35 21.34
N LYS A 38 1.53 9.73 21.67
CA LYS A 38 2.68 9.59 20.77
C LYS A 38 2.39 8.65 19.60
N GLY A 39 1.83 7.46 19.84
CA GLY A 39 1.48 6.51 18.78
C GLY A 39 0.39 7.06 17.87
N LYS A 40 -0.55 7.79 18.45
CA LYS A 40 -1.63 8.50 17.77
C LYS A 40 -1.12 9.58 16.82
N ALA A 41 -0.22 10.43 17.31
CA ALA A 41 0.45 11.44 16.48
C ALA A 41 1.24 10.79 15.33
N LYS A 42 1.92 9.65 15.60
CA LYS A 42 2.61 8.88 14.57
C LYS A 42 1.65 8.34 13.50
N LEU A 43 0.54 7.72 13.88
CA LEU A 43 -0.47 7.24 12.94
C LEU A 43 -1.05 8.37 12.07
N LEU A 44 -1.35 9.51 12.67
CA LEU A 44 -1.84 10.68 11.93
C LEU A 44 -0.79 11.19 10.93
N SER A 45 0.49 11.22 11.31
CA SER A 45 1.56 11.61 10.40
C SER A 45 1.72 10.66 9.20
N LEU A 46 1.45 9.36 9.41
CA LEU A 46 1.55 8.33 8.38
C LEU A 46 0.31 8.29 7.48
N LYS A 47 -0.86 8.68 7.99
CA LYS A 47 -2.13 8.67 7.24
C LYS A 47 -2.02 9.36 5.89
N THR A 48 -1.46 10.57 5.87
CA THR A 48 -1.31 11.34 4.62
C THR A 48 -0.43 10.59 3.62
N LYS A 49 0.72 10.07 4.07
CA LYS A 49 1.65 9.34 3.19
C LYS A 49 1.06 8.04 2.67
N LEU A 50 0.35 7.29 3.51
CA LEU A 50 -0.35 6.09 3.09
C LEU A 50 -1.44 6.40 2.05
N PHE A 51 -2.21 7.47 2.24
CA PHE A 51 -3.27 7.82 1.29
C PHE A 51 -2.70 8.29 -0.05
N GLU A 52 -1.64 9.10 -0.02
CA GLU A 52 -0.91 9.51 -1.22
C GLU A 52 -0.36 8.31 -1.99
N HIS A 53 0.21 7.34 -1.27
CA HIS A 53 0.72 6.09 -1.83
C HIS A 53 -0.39 5.27 -2.51
N LEU A 54 -1.48 4.98 -1.79
CA LEU A 54 -2.61 4.22 -2.34
C LEU A 54 -3.23 4.92 -3.57
N ASP A 55 -3.40 6.24 -3.52
CA ASP A 55 -3.93 7.01 -4.64
C ASP A 55 -2.97 7.01 -5.85
N LYS A 56 -1.65 7.03 -5.61
CA LYS A 56 -0.65 6.92 -6.67
C LYS A 56 -0.74 5.56 -7.36
N GLU A 57 -0.94 4.49 -6.61
CA GLU A 57 -1.08 3.16 -7.19
C GLU A 57 -2.36 3.03 -8.01
N ASP A 58 -3.49 3.46 -7.44
CA ASP A 58 -4.81 3.38 -8.07
C ASP A 58 -4.90 4.23 -9.35
N ARG A 59 -4.26 5.41 -9.36
CA ARG A 59 -4.38 6.39 -10.47
C ARG A 59 -3.26 6.32 -11.48
N VAL A 60 -2.09 5.79 -11.11
CA VAL A 60 -0.90 5.81 -11.97
C VAL A 60 -0.38 4.40 -12.21
N PHE A 61 0.05 3.70 -11.15
CA PHE A 61 0.76 2.43 -11.32
C PHE A 61 -0.09 1.33 -11.94
N TYR A 62 -1.28 1.04 -11.38
CA TYR A 62 -2.14 -0.01 -11.93
C TYR A 62 -2.66 0.32 -13.34
N PRO A 63 -3.08 1.56 -13.66
CA PRO A 63 -3.39 1.93 -15.04
C PRO A 63 -2.22 1.74 -16.01
N MET A 64 -0.99 2.10 -15.60
CA MET A 64 0.21 1.89 -16.42
C MET A 64 0.46 0.40 -16.67
N LEU A 65 0.36 -0.45 -15.65
CA LEU A 65 0.47 -1.91 -15.78
C LEU A 65 -0.57 -2.48 -16.73
N LYS A 66 -1.85 -2.09 -16.56
CA LYS A 66 -2.94 -2.55 -17.44
C LYS A 66 -2.73 -2.13 -18.90
N SER A 67 -2.14 -0.96 -19.14
CA SER A 67 -1.80 -0.54 -20.49
C SER A 67 -0.68 -1.40 -21.07
N ALA A 68 0.37 -1.68 -20.28
CA ALA A 68 1.50 -2.50 -20.71
C ALA A 68 1.13 -3.97 -20.94
N ALA A 69 0.19 -4.51 -20.17
CA ALA A 69 -0.32 -5.88 -20.31
C ALA A 69 -0.91 -6.19 -21.69
N LYS A 70 -1.38 -5.17 -22.42
CA LYS A 70 -1.89 -5.33 -23.79
C LYS A 70 -0.82 -5.81 -24.76
N ASP A 71 0.44 -5.47 -24.49
CA ASP A 71 1.59 -5.75 -25.34
C ASP A 71 2.58 -6.75 -24.70
N ASP A 72 2.39 -7.12 -23.43
CA ASP A 72 3.25 -8.03 -22.67
C ASP A 72 2.44 -9.03 -21.83
N SER A 73 2.34 -10.27 -22.30
CA SER A 73 1.56 -11.33 -21.64
C SER A 73 2.05 -11.67 -20.24
N ARG A 74 3.33 -11.40 -19.92
CA ARG A 74 3.88 -11.64 -18.56
C ARG A 74 3.25 -10.69 -17.55
N ILE A 75 2.98 -9.44 -17.97
CA ILE A 75 2.32 -8.44 -17.13
C ILE A 75 0.84 -8.78 -16.97
N ASP A 76 0.20 -9.26 -18.04
CA ASP A 76 -1.19 -9.72 -18.00
C ASP A 76 -1.38 -10.89 -17.01
N GLU A 77 -0.54 -11.92 -17.11
CA GLU A 77 -0.52 -13.04 -16.18
C GLU A 77 -0.24 -12.59 -14.73
N ALA A 78 0.70 -11.66 -14.55
CA ALA A 78 1.00 -11.09 -13.23
C ALA A 78 -0.20 -10.34 -12.63
N LEU A 79 -0.96 -9.60 -13.42
CA LEU A 79 -2.19 -8.90 -13.01
C LEU A 79 -3.31 -9.88 -12.64
N ASP A 80 -3.43 -10.99 -13.37
CA ASP A 80 -4.40 -12.05 -13.06
C ASP A 80 -4.09 -12.74 -11.73
N VAL A 81 -2.82 -13.06 -11.48
CA VAL A 81 -2.34 -13.59 -10.18
C VAL A 81 -2.54 -12.57 -9.05
N PHE A 82 -2.47 -11.27 -9.37
CA PHE A 82 -2.67 -10.18 -8.42
C PHE A 82 -4.11 -10.14 -7.84
N GLY A 83 -5.09 -10.61 -8.62
CA GLY A 83 -6.47 -10.82 -8.19
C GLY A 83 -7.32 -9.55 -8.03
N ARG A 84 -8.62 -9.74 -7.74
CA ARG A 84 -9.63 -8.65 -7.67
C ARG A 84 -9.71 -7.89 -6.33
N GLY A 85 -9.02 -8.34 -5.28
CA GLY A 85 -9.25 -7.88 -3.89
C GLY A 85 -8.54 -6.58 -3.46
N LEU A 86 -7.88 -5.84 -4.36
CA LEU A 86 -6.95 -4.77 -3.96
C LEU A 86 -7.63 -3.42 -3.72
N GLY A 87 -8.63 -3.08 -4.53
CA GLY A 87 -9.45 -1.88 -4.28
C GLY A 87 -10.15 -1.95 -2.93
N GLU A 88 -10.44 -3.15 -2.43
CA GLU A 88 -11.03 -3.38 -1.12
C GLU A 88 -10.06 -3.07 0.02
N ILE A 89 -8.74 -3.28 -0.16
CA ILE A 89 -7.72 -2.94 0.83
C ILE A 89 -7.53 -1.42 0.90
N SER A 90 -7.42 -0.73 -0.24
CA SER A 90 -7.35 0.74 -0.28
C SER A 90 -8.55 1.37 0.44
N LYS A 91 -9.75 0.85 0.16
CA LYS A 91 -10.98 1.26 0.84
C LYS A 91 -10.95 0.95 2.34
N SER A 92 -10.56 -0.27 2.72
CA SER A 92 -10.51 -0.67 4.13
C SER A 92 -9.52 0.16 4.95
N CYS A 93 -8.39 0.54 4.35
CA CYS A 93 -7.42 1.47 4.95
C CYS A 93 -8.05 2.84 5.17
N LYS A 94 -8.70 3.40 4.14
CA LYS A 94 -9.38 4.69 4.23
C LYS A 94 -10.52 4.68 5.25
N ASP A 95 -11.29 3.59 5.30
CA ASP A 95 -12.37 3.39 6.26
C ASP A 95 -11.85 3.27 7.69
N PHE A 96 -10.74 2.56 7.93
CA PHE A 96 -10.07 2.54 9.24
C PHE A 96 -9.72 3.96 9.70
N PHE A 97 -8.98 4.72 8.90
CA PHE A 97 -8.58 6.09 9.25
C PHE A 97 -9.71 7.12 9.27
N SER A 98 -10.89 6.76 8.75
CA SER A 98 -12.12 7.57 8.83
C SER A 98 -12.97 7.23 10.06
N ARG A 99 -12.97 5.96 10.50
CA ARG A 99 -13.62 5.51 11.74
C ARG A 99 -12.90 6.00 13.00
N TYR A 100 -11.61 6.30 12.89
CA TYR A 100 -10.79 6.85 13.97
C TYR A 100 -10.29 8.27 13.66
N PRO A 101 -11.20 9.27 13.51
CA PRO A 101 -10.83 10.65 13.23
C PRO A 101 -10.15 11.32 14.43
N GLN A 102 -10.47 10.84 15.63
CA GLN A 102 -9.68 10.99 16.84
C GLN A 102 -9.09 9.62 17.18
N PRO A 103 -7.90 9.60 17.75
CA PRO A 103 -7.17 8.36 17.78
C PRO A 103 -7.78 7.33 18.77
N CYS A 104 -8.06 6.13 18.25
CA CYS A 104 -8.10 4.83 18.91
C CYS A 104 -8.63 4.80 20.37
N GLN A 105 -9.89 5.21 20.59
CA GLN A 105 -10.59 5.07 21.88
C GLN A 105 -11.58 3.89 21.92
N ALA A 106 -11.75 3.18 20.80
CA ALA A 106 -12.71 2.08 20.72
C ALA A 106 -12.10 0.76 21.22
N LYS A 107 -12.93 -0.06 21.89
CA LYS A 107 -12.58 -1.36 22.50
C LYS A 107 -11.90 -2.37 21.55
N ASN A 108 -11.98 -2.16 20.23
CA ASN A 108 -11.44 -3.06 19.21
C ASN A 108 -10.36 -2.43 18.32
N CYS A 109 -9.92 -1.20 18.60
CA CYS A 109 -9.07 -0.48 17.67
C CYS A 109 -7.69 -1.14 17.45
N ASP A 110 -7.10 -1.78 18.47
CA ASP A 110 -5.87 -2.57 18.33
C ASP A 110 -6.04 -3.74 17.36
N LYS A 111 -7.17 -4.44 17.47
CA LYS A 111 -7.50 -5.55 16.57
C LYS A 111 -7.71 -5.03 15.15
N ASP A 112 -8.52 -3.99 14.98
CA ASP A 112 -8.81 -3.41 13.68
C ASP A 112 -7.53 -2.87 13.02
N PHE A 113 -6.61 -2.31 13.82
CA PHE A 113 -5.29 -1.88 13.37
C PHE A 113 -4.42 -3.06 12.92
N GLN A 114 -4.33 -4.13 13.71
CA GLN A 114 -3.56 -5.32 13.34
C GLN A 114 -4.10 -5.98 12.08
N ASP A 115 -5.43 -6.08 11.98
CA ASP A 115 -6.11 -6.68 10.84
C ASP A 115 -5.83 -5.85 9.57
N ILE A 116 -5.98 -4.52 9.60
CA ILE A 116 -5.67 -3.68 8.43
C ILE A 116 -4.18 -3.62 8.10
N PHE A 117 -3.33 -3.59 9.12
CA PHE A 117 -1.88 -3.54 8.92
C PHE A 117 -1.35 -4.84 8.30
N SER A 118 -1.91 -5.99 8.70
CA SER A 118 -1.60 -7.29 8.09
C SER A 118 -1.98 -7.32 6.61
N LEU A 119 -3.20 -6.85 6.28
CA LEU A 119 -3.67 -6.78 4.90
C LEU A 119 -2.80 -5.87 4.04
N LEU A 120 -2.44 -4.69 4.56
CA LEU A 120 -1.58 -3.74 3.86
C LEU A 120 -0.19 -4.32 3.60
N LYS A 121 0.44 -4.95 4.60
CA LYS A 121 1.74 -5.63 4.41
C LYS A 121 1.67 -6.74 3.37
N GLN A 122 0.61 -7.54 3.40
CA GLN A 122 0.43 -8.61 2.42
C GLN A 122 0.27 -8.05 1.00
N ARG A 123 -0.48 -6.96 0.83
CA ARG A 123 -0.61 -6.25 -0.44
C ARG A 123 0.75 -5.78 -0.95
N MET A 124 1.45 -4.95 -0.19
CA MET A 124 2.76 -4.38 -0.56
C MET A 124 3.77 -5.47 -0.92
N ARG A 125 3.83 -6.54 -0.14
CA ARG A 125 4.70 -7.69 -0.43
C ARG A 125 4.34 -8.40 -1.73
N LYS A 126 3.05 -8.54 -2.04
CA LYS A 126 2.64 -9.10 -3.33
C LYS A 126 3.04 -8.18 -4.48
N GLU A 127 2.87 -6.85 -4.34
CA GLU A 127 3.28 -5.87 -5.35
C GLU A 127 4.75 -6.05 -5.69
N GLU A 128 5.58 -6.15 -4.66
CA GLU A 128 7.03 -6.33 -4.80
C GLU A 128 7.42 -7.66 -5.44
N LEU A 129 6.79 -8.76 -5.03
CA LEU A 129 7.15 -10.10 -5.49
C LEU A 129 6.61 -10.43 -6.87
N VAL A 130 5.47 -9.87 -7.25
CA VAL A 130 4.75 -10.22 -8.48
C VAL A 130 4.86 -9.08 -9.49
N LEU A 131 4.31 -7.90 -9.17
CA LEU A 131 4.20 -6.81 -10.12
C LEU A 131 5.55 -6.14 -10.40
N PHE A 132 6.29 -5.74 -9.36
CA PHE A 132 7.55 -5.02 -9.52
C PHE A 132 8.61 -5.86 -10.24
N ASN A 133 8.52 -7.19 -10.17
CA ASN A 133 9.45 -8.07 -10.87
C ASN A 133 9.19 -8.17 -12.37
N VAL A 134 7.94 -8.11 -12.82
CA VAL A 134 7.64 -8.11 -14.26
C VAL A 134 7.84 -6.74 -14.92
N CYS A 135 8.11 -5.71 -14.12
CA CYS A 135 8.38 -4.34 -14.57
C CYS A 135 9.86 -4.04 -14.87
N LYS A 136 10.76 -4.99 -14.62
CA LYS A 136 12.22 -4.84 -14.72
C LYS A 136 12.77 -5.28 -16.09
#